data_AF-A0A2V9K8F2-F1
#
_entry.id   AF-A0A2V9K8F2-F1
#
_cell.length_a   1.000
_cell.length_b   1.000
_cell.length_c   1.000
_cell.angle_alpha   90.00
_cell.angle_beta   90.00
_cell.angle_gamma   90.00
#
_symmetry.space_group_name_H-M   'P 1'
#
loop_
_entity.id
_entity.type
_entity.pdbx_description
1 polymer ?
#
loop_
_entity_poly.entity_id
_entity_poly.type
_entity_poly.pdbx_seq_one_letter_code
_entity_poly.pdbx_strand_id
1 'polypeptide(L)'
;MRIDSMEEIKRAIEVADEIPVRYVVQHMGLPGDEYDLEKFDAALTSLEHLRIFAKERGTEILLENIPNELSTPERLTTFINYAHLSGQKVCFDTGHAHMGAGVAQGFETLKNRIASTHVHDNRRSKDDHFMPFDGTLDWDQAVTAFRSVDGQFPILFELRQYGPEATGLPRLGEVMKKFEAMR
;
A
#
# COMPACT_ATOMS: atom_id res chain seq x y z
N MET A 1 13.96 -20.35 2.04
CA MET A 1 13.00 -19.33 2.53
C MET A 1 13.04 -18.01 1.76
N ARG A 2 14.16 -17.26 1.65
CA ARG A 2 14.19 -16.02 0.81
C ARG A 2 14.06 -16.28 -0.69
N ILE A 3 14.87 -17.20 -1.22
CA ILE A 3 14.86 -17.54 -2.65
C ILE A 3 13.49 -18.07 -3.04
N ASP A 4 12.91 -18.97 -2.24
CA ASP A 4 11.58 -19.52 -2.50
C ASP A 4 10.52 -18.41 -2.55
N SER A 5 10.52 -17.46 -1.61
CA SER A 5 9.62 -16.29 -1.66
C SER A 5 9.82 -15.46 -2.93
N MET A 6 11.06 -15.22 -3.36
CA MET A 6 11.32 -14.51 -4.61
C MET A 6 10.79 -15.25 -5.83
N GLU A 7 10.93 -16.57 -5.87
CA GLU A 7 10.41 -17.38 -6.98
C GLU A 7 8.87 -17.37 -7.00
N GLU A 8 8.19 -17.42 -5.84
CA GLU A 8 6.73 -17.26 -5.81
C GLU A 8 6.28 -15.86 -6.25
N ILE A 9 7.00 -14.81 -5.86
CA ILE A 9 6.70 -13.45 -6.33
C ILE A 9 6.90 -13.33 -7.85
N LYS A 10 7.96 -13.93 -8.40
CA LYS A 10 8.15 -13.98 -9.87
C LYS A 10 6.99 -14.68 -10.56
N ARG A 11 6.52 -15.82 -10.04
CA ARG A 11 5.33 -16.50 -10.58
C ARG A 11 4.08 -15.63 -10.53
N ALA A 12 3.90 -14.83 -9.48
CA ALA A 12 2.81 -13.87 -9.43
C ALA A 12 2.96 -12.76 -10.49
N ILE A 13 4.19 -12.29 -10.72
CA ILE A 13 4.50 -11.29 -11.76
C ILE A 13 4.30 -11.86 -13.17
N GLU A 14 4.52 -13.16 -13.40
CA GLU A 14 4.30 -13.84 -14.70
C GLU A 14 2.84 -13.77 -15.18
N VAL A 15 1.87 -13.49 -14.30
CA VAL A 15 0.49 -13.17 -14.71
C VAL A 15 0.46 -11.98 -15.70
N ALA A 16 1.45 -11.08 -15.62
CA ALA A 16 1.60 -9.96 -16.55
C ALA A 16 1.91 -10.38 -18.00
N ASP A 17 2.37 -11.61 -18.22
CA ASP A 17 2.62 -12.16 -19.57
C ASP A 17 1.29 -12.49 -20.29
N GLU A 18 0.21 -12.73 -19.53
CA GLU A 18 -1.11 -13.11 -20.06
C GLU A 18 -2.11 -11.95 -20.05
N ILE A 19 -2.06 -11.09 -19.02
CA ILE A 19 -2.93 -9.91 -18.90
C ILE A 19 -2.11 -8.67 -18.54
N PRO A 20 -2.40 -7.48 -19.11
CA PRO A 20 -1.67 -6.27 -18.74
C PRO A 20 -1.82 -5.93 -17.26
N VAL A 21 -0.74 -6.09 -16.50
CA VAL A 21 -0.65 -5.70 -15.09
C VAL A 21 0.26 -4.49 -14.98
N ARG A 22 -0.29 -3.33 -14.61
CA ARG A 22 0.54 -2.11 -14.46
C ARG A 22 1.38 -2.14 -13.19
N TYR A 23 0.81 -2.62 -12.09
CA TYR A 23 1.40 -2.57 -10.75
C TYR A 23 1.30 -3.90 -10.04
N VAL A 24 2.38 -4.30 -9.35
CA VAL A 24 2.40 -5.40 -8.37
C VAL A 24 2.76 -4.82 -7.02
N VAL A 25 1.89 -4.98 -6.03
CA VAL A 25 2.13 -4.49 -4.67
C VAL A 25 2.97 -5.53 -3.92
N GLN A 26 4.04 -5.06 -3.26
CA GLN A 26 5.02 -5.91 -2.58
C GLN A 26 5.26 -5.41 -1.16
N HIS A 27 5.13 -6.33 -0.19
CA HIS A 27 5.49 -6.09 1.20
C HIS A 27 6.99 -6.27 1.42
N MET A 28 7.57 -5.46 2.30
CA MET A 28 8.93 -5.66 2.80
C MET A 28 8.90 -6.19 4.23
N GLY A 29 9.29 -7.45 4.40
CA GLY A 29 9.12 -8.19 5.65
C GLY A 29 7.68 -8.67 5.85
N LEU A 30 7.40 -9.15 7.06
CA LEU A 30 6.08 -9.62 7.50
C LEU A 30 5.44 -8.60 8.47
N PRO A 31 4.12 -8.61 8.64
CA PRO A 31 3.47 -7.84 9.70
C PRO A 31 4.06 -8.19 11.08
N GLY A 32 4.35 -7.17 11.88
CA GLY A 32 4.94 -7.30 13.20
C GLY A 32 6.46 -7.56 13.23
N ASP A 33 7.14 -7.61 12.08
CA ASP A 33 8.60 -7.70 12.05
C ASP A 33 9.26 -6.48 12.71
N GLU A 34 10.20 -6.77 13.62
CA GLU A 34 11.15 -5.78 14.14
C GLU A 34 12.21 -5.43 13.10
N TYR A 35 12.82 -4.25 13.26
CA TYR A 35 13.87 -3.78 12.38
C TYR A 35 15.12 -4.64 12.55
N ASP A 36 15.61 -5.15 11.44
CA ASP A 36 16.85 -5.90 11.38
C ASP A 36 17.61 -5.52 10.11
N LEU A 37 18.91 -5.28 10.25
CA LEU A 37 19.75 -4.81 9.14
C LEU A 37 19.94 -5.91 8.09
N GLU A 38 20.02 -7.18 8.49
CA GLU A 38 20.13 -8.28 7.54
C GLU A 38 18.84 -8.44 6.72
N LYS A 39 17.67 -8.29 7.34
CA LYS A 39 16.38 -8.23 6.63
C LYS A 39 16.32 -7.06 5.66
N PHE A 40 16.84 -5.90 6.05
CA PHE A 40 16.90 -4.71 5.20
C PHE A 40 17.78 -4.93 3.96
N ASP A 41 18.99 -5.47 4.13
CA ASP A 41 19.91 -5.78 3.03
C ASP A 41 19.37 -6.91 2.13
N ALA A 42 18.71 -7.90 2.73
CA ALA A 42 18.05 -8.98 2.01
C ALA A 42 16.88 -8.46 1.17
N ALA A 43 16.09 -7.51 1.70
CA ALA A 43 15.01 -6.86 0.99
C ALA A 43 15.53 -6.04 -0.20
N LEU A 44 16.63 -5.32 -0.02
CA LEU A 44 17.29 -4.58 -1.09
C LEU A 44 17.67 -5.49 -2.26
N THR A 45 18.46 -6.52 -1.98
CA THR A 45 18.92 -7.49 -3.00
C THR A 45 17.73 -8.14 -3.71
N SER A 46 16.69 -8.50 -2.96
CA SER A 46 15.51 -9.16 -3.53
C SER A 46 14.70 -8.22 -4.41
N LEU A 47 14.52 -6.97 -3.98
CA LEU A 47 13.78 -5.95 -4.73
C LEU A 47 14.49 -5.61 -6.05
N GLU A 48 15.82 -5.49 -6.07
CA GLU A 48 16.56 -5.22 -7.31
C GLU A 48 16.28 -6.30 -8.38
N HIS A 49 16.36 -7.56 -7.99
CA HIS A 49 16.07 -8.69 -8.88
C HIS A 49 14.62 -8.69 -9.36
N LEU A 50 13.67 -8.50 -8.44
CA LEU A 50 12.24 -8.51 -8.74
C LEU A 50 11.85 -7.32 -9.64
N ARG A 51 12.44 -6.15 -9.44
CA ARG A 51 12.19 -4.96 -10.28
C ARG A 51 12.65 -5.15 -11.70
N ILE A 52 13.82 -5.76 -11.92
CA ILE A 52 14.30 -6.07 -13.28
C ILE A 52 13.31 -7.04 -13.93
N PHE A 53 12.94 -8.11 -13.24
CA PHE A 53 12.01 -9.12 -13.73
C PHE A 53 10.62 -8.56 -14.07
N ALA A 54 10.09 -7.67 -13.22
CA ALA A 54 8.81 -6.99 -13.46
C ALA A 54 8.88 -6.02 -14.64
N LYS A 55 9.96 -5.24 -14.74
CA LYS A 55 10.15 -4.24 -15.80
C LYS A 55 10.20 -4.87 -17.19
N GLU A 56 10.83 -6.04 -17.32
CA GLU A 56 10.85 -6.81 -18.58
C GLU A 56 9.45 -7.18 -19.09
N ARG A 57 8.45 -7.20 -18.19
CA ARG A 57 7.04 -7.50 -18.47
C ARG A 57 6.14 -6.26 -18.51
N GLY A 58 6.72 -5.06 -18.45
CA GLY A 58 5.95 -3.81 -18.42
C GLY A 58 5.24 -3.53 -17.09
N THR A 59 5.62 -4.24 -16.03
CA THR A 59 5.03 -4.11 -14.69
C THR A 59 5.97 -3.35 -13.76
N GLU A 60 5.41 -2.51 -12.89
CA GLU A 60 6.16 -1.82 -11.83
C GLU A 60 5.80 -2.38 -10.46
N ILE A 61 6.81 -2.66 -9.63
CA ILE A 61 6.60 -3.05 -8.23
C ILE A 61 6.33 -1.81 -7.41
N LEU A 62 5.28 -1.82 -6.59
CA LEU A 62 4.97 -0.81 -5.59
C LEU A 62 5.27 -1.36 -4.20
N LEU A 63 6.10 -0.69 -3.42
CA LEU A 63 6.28 -1.05 -2.01
C LEU A 63 5.10 -0.54 -1.19
N GLU A 64 4.57 -1.36 -0.29
CA GLU A 64 3.45 -0.98 0.57
C GLU A 64 3.91 -0.61 1.98
N ASN A 65 3.30 0.40 2.59
CA ASN A 65 3.42 0.59 4.03
C ASN A 65 2.58 -0.46 4.78
N ILE A 66 3.22 -1.27 5.61
CA ILE A 66 2.57 -2.31 6.41
C ILE A 66 2.96 -2.17 7.89
N PRO A 67 2.21 -2.74 8.85
CA PRO A 67 2.49 -2.60 10.27
C PRO A 67 3.70 -3.45 10.70
N ASN A 68 4.89 -3.02 10.31
CA ASN A 68 6.20 -3.53 10.76
C ASN A 68 7.24 -2.40 10.79
N GLU A 69 8.43 -2.68 11.32
CA GLU A 69 9.48 -1.65 11.48
C GLU A 69 10.35 -1.45 10.22
N LEU A 70 10.13 -2.23 9.16
CA LEU A 70 10.86 -2.12 7.88
C LEU A 70 10.12 -1.24 6.86
N SER A 71 8.79 -1.20 6.93
CA SER A 71 7.91 -0.61 5.93
C SER A 71 7.09 0.56 6.45
N THR A 72 7.52 1.20 7.54
CA THR A 72 6.91 2.50 7.91
C THR A 72 7.13 3.51 6.77
N PRO A 73 6.27 4.53 6.63
CA PRO A 73 6.44 5.57 5.62
C PRO A 73 7.85 6.18 5.59
N GLU A 74 8.41 6.45 6.78
CA GLU A 74 9.76 6.98 6.94
C GLU A 74 10.82 5.97 6.52
N ARG A 75 10.66 4.69 6.89
CA ARG A 75 11.60 3.62 6.55
C ARG A 75 11.61 3.31 5.07
N LEU A 76 10.45 3.30 4.41
CA LEU A 76 10.38 3.19 2.95
C LEU A 76 11.11 4.36 2.28
N THR A 77 10.95 5.58 2.79
CA THR A 77 11.68 6.75 2.27
C THR A 77 13.19 6.60 2.46
N THR A 78 13.65 6.18 3.65
CA THR A 78 15.07 5.90 3.92
C THR A 78 15.60 4.82 3.00
N PHE A 79 14.89 3.70 2.86
CA PHE A 79 15.26 2.58 2.01
C PHE A 79 15.42 3.01 0.55
N ILE A 80 14.42 3.72 0.00
CA ILE A 80 14.44 4.19 -1.39
C ILE A 80 15.63 5.12 -1.64
N ASN A 81 15.92 6.03 -0.70
CA ASN A 81 17.03 6.97 -0.83
C ASN A 81 18.39 6.28 -0.71
N TYR A 82 18.54 5.37 0.27
CA TYR A 82 19.77 4.61 0.49
C TYR A 82 20.10 3.70 -0.70
N ALA A 83 19.08 3.04 -1.26
CA ALA A 83 19.21 2.16 -2.40
C ALA A 83 19.32 2.89 -3.75
N HIS A 84 19.35 4.23 -3.75
CA HIS A 84 19.34 5.07 -4.96
C HIS A 84 18.20 4.75 -5.94
N LEU A 85 17.06 4.28 -5.43
CA LEU A 85 15.91 3.84 -6.20
C LEU A 85 14.95 5.01 -6.47
N SER A 86 15.46 6.14 -6.99
CA SER A 86 14.73 7.42 -7.07
C SER A 86 13.35 7.34 -7.76
N GLY A 87 13.19 6.43 -8.73
CA GLY A 87 11.93 6.15 -9.42
C GLY A 87 10.98 5.17 -8.73
N GLN A 88 11.34 4.59 -7.58
CA GLN A 88 10.48 3.64 -6.85
C GLN A 88 9.21 4.34 -6.37
N LYS A 89 8.07 3.75 -6.73
CA LYS A 89 6.74 4.17 -6.29
C LYS A 89 6.23 3.28 -5.15
N VAL A 90 5.20 3.75 -4.46
CA VAL A 90 4.60 3.06 -3.32
C VAL A 90 3.09 2.88 -3.49
N CYS A 91 2.58 1.82 -2.87
CA CYS A 91 1.16 1.68 -2.55
C CYS A 91 0.95 2.23 -1.14
N PHE A 92 0.10 3.25 -1.00
CA PHE A 92 -0.20 3.82 0.31
C PHE A 92 -1.44 3.16 0.91
N ASP A 93 -1.28 2.43 2.01
CA ASP A 93 -2.39 1.82 2.74
C ASP A 93 -2.84 2.70 3.90
N THR A 94 -4.10 3.14 3.88
CA THR A 94 -4.68 4.02 4.90
C THR A 94 -4.86 3.34 6.24
N GLY A 95 -5.28 2.07 6.25
CA GLY A 95 -5.52 1.34 7.49
C GLY A 95 -4.22 0.99 8.20
N HIS A 96 -3.21 0.54 7.47
CA HIS A 96 -1.86 0.31 8.01
C HIS A 96 -1.26 1.62 8.54
N ALA A 97 -1.41 2.74 7.83
CA ALA A 97 -0.95 4.04 8.32
C ALA A 97 -1.68 4.47 9.61
N HIS A 98 -2.98 4.18 9.73
CA HIS A 98 -3.78 4.47 10.94
C HIS A 98 -3.35 3.65 12.16
N MET A 99 -2.90 2.41 11.95
CA MET A 99 -2.30 1.56 12.99
C MET A 99 -0.92 2.07 13.46
N GLY A 100 -0.22 2.82 12.60
CA GLY A 100 1.09 3.42 12.89
C GLY A 100 0.99 4.88 13.34
N ALA A 101 1.84 5.73 12.75
CA ALA A 101 1.96 7.15 13.09
C ALA A 101 0.71 8.00 12.71
N GLY A 102 -0.20 7.45 11.90
CA GLY A 102 -1.40 8.13 11.42
C GLY A 102 -1.35 8.43 9.92
N VAL A 103 -2.54 8.51 9.32
CA VAL A 103 -2.71 8.63 7.87
C VAL A 103 -2.12 9.91 7.32
N ALA A 104 -2.41 11.07 7.91
CA ALA A 104 -1.92 12.35 7.38
C ALA A 104 -0.40 12.46 7.41
N GLN A 105 0.23 12.01 8.50
CA GLN A 105 1.70 12.00 8.60
C GLN A 105 2.30 11.03 7.57
N GLY A 106 1.81 9.79 7.53
CA GLY A 106 2.32 8.79 6.58
C GLY A 106 2.13 9.21 5.12
N PHE A 107 0.99 9.83 4.82
CA PHE A 107 0.69 10.37 3.51
C PHE A 107 1.65 11.51 3.14
N GLU A 108 1.87 12.48 4.02
CA GLU A 108 2.79 13.60 3.76
C GLU A 108 4.20 13.10 3.45
N THR A 109 4.66 12.09 4.18
CA THR A 109 5.96 11.44 3.95
C THR A 109 6.06 10.80 2.56
N LEU A 110 4.99 10.18 2.08
CA LEU A 110 5.01 9.35 0.86
C LEU A 110 4.39 10.00 -0.38
N LYS A 111 3.63 11.10 -0.28
CA LYS A 111 2.73 11.63 -1.33
C LYS A 111 3.34 11.74 -2.72
N ASN A 112 4.62 12.13 -2.84
CA ASN A 112 5.32 12.28 -4.12
C ASN A 112 5.70 10.94 -4.79
N ARG A 113 5.58 9.84 -4.05
CA ARG A 113 5.91 8.47 -4.48
C ARG A 113 4.68 7.58 -4.64
N ILE A 114 3.50 8.01 -4.21
CA ILE A 114 2.28 7.21 -4.29
C ILE A 114 1.88 7.03 -5.76
N ALA A 115 1.65 5.78 -6.15
CA ALA A 115 1.10 5.40 -7.46
C ALA A 115 -0.21 4.61 -7.36
N SER A 116 -0.49 4.02 -6.20
CA SER A 116 -1.76 3.36 -5.87
C SER A 116 -2.02 3.50 -4.37
N THR A 117 -3.23 3.20 -3.94
CA THR A 117 -3.60 3.17 -2.53
C THR A 117 -4.33 1.88 -2.20
N HIS A 118 -4.28 1.43 -0.96
CA HIS A 118 -5.30 0.56 -0.39
C HIS A 118 -6.08 1.36 0.65
N VAL A 119 -7.40 1.39 0.49
CA VAL A 119 -8.29 2.27 1.26
C VAL A 119 -9.26 1.44 2.07
N HIS A 120 -9.06 1.49 3.37
CA HIS A 120 -9.92 0.88 4.38
C HIS A 120 -9.72 1.56 5.72
N ASP A 121 -10.63 1.25 6.64
CA ASP A 121 -10.68 1.77 7.99
C ASP A 121 -10.37 0.66 9.01
N ASN A 122 -10.03 1.04 10.23
CA ASN A 122 -9.91 0.10 11.35
C ASN A 122 -9.99 0.84 12.68
N ARG A 123 -9.87 0.10 13.79
CA ARG A 123 -9.86 0.67 15.15
C ARG A 123 -8.46 0.83 15.74
N ARG A 124 -7.44 1.07 14.89
CA ARG A 124 -5.98 1.16 15.17
C ARG A 124 -5.30 -0.10 15.70
N SER A 125 -5.99 -0.92 16.47
CA SER A 125 -5.39 -2.09 17.14
C SER A 125 -5.22 -3.29 16.21
N LYS A 126 -5.98 -3.36 15.12
CA LYS A 126 -6.03 -4.48 14.20
C LYS A 126 -6.26 -3.99 12.80
N ASP A 127 -5.83 -4.80 11.85
CA ASP A 127 -6.06 -4.59 10.44
C ASP A 127 -7.45 -5.13 10.05
N ASP A 128 -8.48 -4.39 10.46
CA ASP A 128 -9.88 -4.83 10.38
C ASP A 128 -10.45 -4.82 8.94
N HIS A 129 -9.85 -4.02 8.04
CA HIS A 129 -10.32 -3.79 6.66
C HIS A 129 -11.77 -3.29 6.62
N PHE A 130 -12.08 -2.35 7.52
CA PHE A 130 -13.38 -1.70 7.64
C PHE A 130 -13.70 -0.83 6.41
N MET A 131 -14.99 -0.71 6.08
CA MET A 131 -15.45 0.30 5.13
C MET A 131 -15.09 1.65 5.74
N PRO A 132 -14.65 2.63 4.93
CA PRO A 132 -14.50 3.99 5.44
C PRO A 132 -15.71 4.43 6.25
N PHE A 133 -15.45 5.11 7.36
CA PHE A 133 -16.41 5.58 8.36
C PHE A 133 -16.97 4.53 9.34
N ASP A 134 -16.60 3.26 9.22
CA ASP A 134 -17.03 2.21 10.16
C ASP A 134 -15.96 1.89 11.24
N GLY A 135 -14.76 2.48 11.12
CA GLY A 135 -13.68 2.41 12.10
C GLY A 135 -13.48 3.72 12.86
N THR A 136 -12.22 4.12 13.07
CA THR A 136 -11.85 5.32 13.83
C THR A 136 -10.86 6.22 13.10
N LEU A 137 -10.63 5.97 11.81
CA LEU A 137 -9.77 6.81 10.97
C LEU A 137 -10.43 8.20 10.77
N ASP A 138 -9.64 9.26 10.93
CA ASP A 138 -10.07 10.63 10.61
C ASP A 138 -10.12 10.83 9.09
N TRP A 139 -11.28 10.50 8.52
CA TRP A 139 -11.50 10.57 7.08
C TRP A 139 -11.58 12.01 6.55
N ASP A 140 -11.97 12.98 7.37
CA ASP A 140 -11.97 14.39 6.94
C ASP A 140 -10.52 14.84 6.66
N GLN A 141 -9.60 14.49 7.55
CA GLN A 141 -8.18 14.75 7.35
C GLN A 141 -7.59 13.95 6.17
N ALA A 142 -7.94 12.67 6.05
CA ALA A 142 -7.43 11.80 4.98
C ALA A 142 -7.90 12.23 3.58
N VAL A 143 -9.19 12.54 3.42
CA VAL A 143 -9.75 13.02 2.14
C VAL A 143 -9.14 14.36 1.76
N THR A 144 -8.97 15.28 2.71
CA THR A 144 -8.29 16.55 2.47
C THR A 144 -6.86 16.32 1.95
N ALA A 145 -6.13 15.38 2.55
CA ALA A 145 -4.78 15.03 2.13
C ALA A 145 -4.76 14.44 0.70
N PHE A 146 -5.65 13.50 0.40
CA PHE A 146 -5.73 12.86 -0.93
C PHE A 146 -6.07 13.87 -2.02
N ARG A 147 -6.96 14.82 -1.73
CA ARG A 147 -7.33 15.89 -2.68
C ARG A 147 -6.19 16.86 -2.98
N SER A 148 -5.19 16.98 -2.12
CA SER A 148 -4.01 17.81 -2.40
C SER A 148 -3.18 17.32 -3.61
N VAL A 149 -3.43 16.08 -4.06
CA VAL A 149 -2.80 15.43 -5.21
C VAL A 149 -3.85 14.77 -6.11
N ASP A 150 -5.04 15.38 -6.22
CA ASP A 150 -6.18 14.79 -6.92
C ASP A 150 -5.84 14.35 -8.36
N GLY A 151 -6.33 13.17 -8.75
CA GLY A 151 -6.03 12.55 -10.03
C GLY A 151 -4.65 11.89 -10.16
N GLN A 152 -3.80 11.89 -9.14
CA GLN A 152 -2.47 11.26 -9.19
C GLN A 152 -2.52 9.72 -9.14
N PHE A 153 -3.46 9.13 -8.40
CA PHE A 153 -3.56 7.68 -8.16
C PHE A 153 -5.03 7.23 -7.99
N PRO A 154 -5.34 5.94 -8.22
CA PRO A 154 -6.66 5.40 -7.97
C PRO A 154 -6.94 5.28 -6.46
N ILE A 155 -8.21 5.40 -6.08
CA ILE A 155 -8.72 4.99 -4.76
C ILE A 155 -9.18 3.53 -4.91
N LEU A 156 -8.40 2.59 -4.39
CA LEU A 156 -8.72 1.16 -4.40
C LEU A 156 -9.10 0.72 -3.00
N PHE A 157 -10.33 0.24 -2.85
CA PHE A 157 -10.87 -0.23 -1.57
C PHE A 157 -10.44 -1.69 -1.31
N GLU A 158 -9.79 -1.94 -0.18
CA GLU A 158 -9.40 -3.30 0.26
C GLU A 158 -10.22 -3.67 1.50
N LEU A 159 -11.26 -4.48 1.31
CA LEU A 159 -12.38 -4.57 2.23
C LEU A 159 -12.67 -6.02 2.63
N ARG A 160 -12.82 -6.31 3.93
CA ARG A 160 -13.23 -7.64 4.44
C ARG A 160 -14.67 -7.65 4.96
N GLN A 161 -15.43 -8.67 4.54
CA GLN A 161 -16.69 -9.11 5.18
C GLN A 161 -17.83 -8.07 5.30
N TYR A 162 -18.25 -7.45 4.19
CA TYR A 162 -19.46 -6.58 4.13
C TYR A 162 -20.74 -7.36 3.82
N GLY A 163 -21.03 -8.39 4.62
CA GLY A 163 -22.24 -9.22 4.43
C GLY A 163 -22.32 -9.86 3.03
N PRO A 164 -23.53 -10.25 2.58
CA PRO A 164 -23.74 -10.68 1.19
C PRO A 164 -23.34 -9.57 0.21
N GLU A 165 -22.77 -9.93 -0.96
CA GLU A 165 -22.34 -8.96 -2.00
C GLU A 165 -23.41 -7.92 -2.33
N ALA A 166 -24.69 -8.32 -2.32
CA ALA A 166 -25.85 -7.46 -2.58
C ALA A 166 -26.01 -6.28 -1.59
N THR A 167 -25.48 -6.39 -0.37
CA THR A 167 -25.52 -5.31 0.64
C THR A 167 -24.24 -4.46 0.66
N GLY A 168 -23.13 -4.97 0.13
CA GLY A 168 -21.83 -4.27 0.14
C GLY A 168 -21.74 -3.14 -0.88
N LEU A 169 -22.18 -3.35 -2.12
CA LEU A 169 -22.09 -2.35 -3.19
C LEU A 169 -22.94 -1.08 -2.94
N PRO A 170 -24.20 -1.17 -2.47
CA PRO A 170 -24.96 0.03 -2.10
C PRO A 170 -24.26 0.84 -1.01
N ARG A 171 -23.70 0.16 0.00
CA ARG A 171 -22.94 0.81 1.07
C ARG A 171 -21.69 1.50 0.56
N LEU A 172 -20.93 0.85 -0.33
CA LEU A 172 -19.79 1.48 -1.00
C LEU A 172 -20.22 2.75 -1.76
N GLY A 173 -21.37 2.72 -2.43
CA GLY A 173 -21.95 3.89 -3.09
C GLY A 173 -22.27 5.05 -2.13
N GLU A 174 -22.73 4.77 -0.91
CA GLU A 174 -22.92 5.80 0.13
C GLU A 174 -21.59 6.40 0.59
N VAL A 175 -20.57 5.56 0.76
CA VAL A 175 -19.23 5.97 1.17
C VAL A 175 -18.57 6.87 0.13
N MET A 176 -18.66 6.50 -1.15
CA MET A 176 -18.15 7.32 -2.25
C MET A 176 -18.82 8.70 -2.28
N LYS A 177 -20.15 8.77 -2.11
CA LYS A 177 -20.87 10.04 -2.01
C LYS A 177 -20.42 10.89 -0.82
N LYS A 178 -20.08 10.28 0.31
CA LYS A 178 -19.51 11.00 1.46
C LYS A 178 -18.14 11.59 1.12
N PHE A 179 -17.25 10.81 0.50
CA PHE A 179 -15.95 11.32 0.03
C PHE A 179 -16.08 12.47 -0.96
N GLU A 180 -17.05 12.41 -1.88
CA GLU A 180 -17.34 13.50 -2.82
C GLU A 180 -17.82 14.77 -2.09
N ALA A 181 -18.66 14.61 -1.06
CA ALA A 181 -19.24 15.70 -0.30
C ALA A 181 -18.27 16.41 0.68
N MET A 182 -17.26 15.69 1.18
CA MET A 182 -16.21 16.24 2.04
C MET A 182 -15.35 17.20 1.23
N ARG A 183 -15.41 18.51 1.51
CA ARG A 183 -14.69 19.54 0.73
C ARG A 183 -13.29 19.81 1.23
#